data_AF-A0A5Q0TRJ4-F1
#
_entry.id   AF-A0A5Q0TRJ4-F1
#
_cell.length_a   1.000
_cell.length_b   1.000
_cell.length_c   1.000
_cell.angle_alpha   90.00
_cell.angle_beta   90.00
_cell.angle_gamma   90.00
#
_symmetry.space_group_name_H-M   'P 1'
#
loop_
_entity.id
_entity.type
_entity.pdbx_description
1 polymer ?
#
loop_
_entity_poly.entity_id
_entity_poly.type
_entity_poly.pdbx_seq_one_letter_code
_entity_poly.pdbx_strand_id
1 'polypeptide(L)'
;MHYNSDFEELYYSNDYEKILSFYYKFEDVEDIVEWLKNRPEAERKIYEFEGDSEVVFVIPTSDVNNQFSNYIKRTFKKYHLIFVESRGRYFNFSKSVNEGVKIAMKYKPKYVIISNDDIKVDNVDSLMSEILSEDNREVKAMIAGEGKIK
;
A
#
# COMPACT_ATOMS: atom_id res chain seq x y z
N MET A 1 13.23 -6.33 26.70
CA MET A 1 14.50 -6.35 25.94
C MET A 1 14.72 -4.99 25.29
N HIS A 2 15.91 -4.39 25.42
CA HIS A 2 16.29 -3.22 24.63
C HIS A 2 16.85 -3.73 23.29
N TYR A 3 16.05 -3.62 22.23
CA TYR A 3 16.46 -4.07 20.90
C TYR A 3 17.40 -3.02 20.28
N ASN A 4 18.71 -3.31 20.35
CA ASN A 4 19.77 -2.47 19.77
C ASN A 4 19.77 -2.51 18.23
N SER A 5 20.46 -1.54 17.63
CA SER A 5 20.77 -1.43 16.18
C SER A 5 21.20 -2.75 15.52
N ASP A 6 21.82 -3.65 16.30
CA ASP A 6 22.33 -4.93 15.83
C ASP A 6 21.22 -5.90 15.38
N PHE A 7 19.99 -5.77 15.88
CA PHE A 7 18.86 -6.60 15.43
C PHE A 7 18.36 -6.22 14.05
N GLU A 8 18.31 -4.92 13.75
CA GLU A 8 17.84 -4.42 12.45
C GLU A 8 18.79 -4.84 11.33
N GLU A 9 20.11 -4.82 11.56
CA GLU A 9 21.09 -5.25 10.57
C GLU A 9 21.05 -6.77 10.30
N LEU A 10 20.63 -7.59 11.26
CA LEU A 10 20.38 -9.01 11.04
C LEU A 10 19.09 -9.23 10.22
N TYR A 11 18.03 -8.49 10.53
CA TYR A 11 16.74 -8.59 9.83
C TYR A 11 16.82 -8.17 8.36
N TYR A 12 17.54 -7.09 8.04
CA TYR A 12 17.74 -6.61 6.66
C TYR A 12 18.94 -7.26 5.95
N SER A 13 19.56 -8.27 6.55
CA SER A 13 20.71 -8.90 5.93
C SER A 13 20.32 -9.68 4.67
N ASN A 14 21.20 -9.70 3.67
CA ASN A 14 21.09 -10.63 2.54
C ASN A 14 21.79 -11.98 2.82
N ASP A 15 22.37 -12.13 4.01
CA ASP A 15 23.06 -13.33 4.46
C ASP A 15 22.10 -14.22 5.26
N TYR A 16 21.85 -15.43 4.76
CA TYR A 16 20.89 -16.36 5.36
C TYR A 16 21.27 -16.75 6.80
N GLU A 17 22.56 -16.83 7.14
CA GLU A 17 23.01 -17.17 8.50
C GLU A 17 22.69 -16.06 9.49
N LYS A 18 22.77 -14.80 9.04
CA LYS A 18 22.39 -13.63 9.83
C LYS A 18 20.87 -13.55 10.02
N ILE A 19 20.09 -13.87 8.99
CA ILE A 19 18.63 -13.96 9.08
C ILE A 19 18.22 -15.05 10.07
N LEU A 20 18.83 -16.25 10.00
CA LEU A 20 18.59 -17.32 10.97
C LEU A 20 18.97 -16.90 12.39
N SER A 21 20.11 -16.21 12.54
CA SER A 21 20.56 -15.67 13.83
C SER A 21 19.60 -14.63 14.40
N PHE A 22 18.85 -13.90 13.55
CA PHE A 22 17.77 -13.02 14.01
C PHE A 22 16.64 -13.84 14.63
N TYR A 23 16.15 -14.88 13.93
CA TYR A 23 15.03 -15.69 14.44
C TYR A 23 15.39 -16.47 15.70
N TYR A 24 16.63 -16.94 15.84
CA TYR A 24 17.08 -17.64 17.06
C TYR A 24 17.23 -16.77 18.30
N LYS A 25 17.06 -15.44 18.18
CA LYS A 25 17.11 -14.52 19.33
C LYS A 25 15.77 -14.33 20.05
N PHE A 26 14.69 -14.88 19.51
CA PHE A 26 13.36 -14.78 20.09
C PHE A 26 12.99 -16.10 20.77
N GLU A 27 12.32 -16.02 21.93
CA GLU A 27 11.89 -17.21 22.67
C GLU A 27 10.63 -17.82 22.04
N ASP A 28 9.72 -16.96 21.55
CA ASP A 28 8.48 -17.34 20.89
C ASP A 28 8.03 -16.35 19.79
N VAL A 29 6.84 -16.59 19.24
CA VAL A 29 6.25 -15.78 18.17
C VAL A 29 5.79 -14.42 18.71
N GLU A 30 5.34 -14.38 19.95
CA GLU A 30 4.88 -13.17 20.63
C GLU A 30 6.01 -12.14 20.75
N ASP A 31 7.23 -12.58 21.08
CA ASP A 31 8.40 -11.71 21.12
C ASP A 31 8.73 -11.09 19.76
N ILE A 32 8.62 -11.88 18.68
CA ILE A 32 8.82 -11.40 17.30
C ILE A 32 7.76 -10.35 16.96
N VAL A 33 6.50 -10.61 17.31
CA VAL A 33 5.39 -9.69 17.06
C VAL A 33 5.59 -8.38 17.82
N GLU A 34 6.01 -8.47 19.09
CA GLU A 34 6.27 -7.28 19.91
C GLU A 34 7.44 -6.47 19.36
N TRP A 35 8.50 -7.13 18.89
CA TRP A 35 9.58 -6.45 18.19
C TRP A 35 9.08 -5.73 16.93
N LEU A 36 8.33 -6.43 16.06
CA LEU A 36 7.77 -5.88 14.83
C LEU A 36 6.86 -4.66 15.05
N LYS A 37 6.09 -4.65 16.15
CA LYS A 37 5.22 -3.52 16.52
C LYS A 37 5.99 -2.27 16.91
N ASN A 38 7.12 -2.44 17.60
CA ASN A 38 7.93 -1.34 18.16
C ASN A 38 8.98 -0.81 17.18
N ARG A 39 9.00 -1.30 15.94
CA ARG A 39 9.95 -0.83 14.92
C ARG A 39 9.72 0.64 14.58
N PRO A 40 10.79 1.38 14.26
CA PRO A 40 10.67 2.70 13.67
C PRO A 40 9.78 2.66 12.43
N GLU A 41 9.12 3.77 12.14
CA GLU A 41 8.33 3.93 10.93
C GLU A 41 9.08 4.80 9.91
N ALA A 42 8.99 4.44 8.64
CA ALA A 42 9.38 5.36 7.59
C ALA A 42 8.46 6.58 7.58
N GLU A 43 9.04 7.75 7.28
CA GLU A 43 8.28 8.95 6.98
C GLU A 43 7.29 8.67 5.83
N ARG A 44 6.10 9.24 5.94
CA ARG A 44 5.06 9.17 4.93
C ARG A 44 4.67 10.59 4.53
N LYS A 45 4.74 10.87 3.24
CA LYS A 45 4.34 12.16 2.67
C LYS A 45 3.06 11.96 1.88
N ILE A 46 2.11 12.85 2.11
CA ILE A 46 0.80 12.81 1.48
C ILE A 46 0.76 13.81 0.33
N TYR A 47 0.29 13.33 -0.81
CA TYR A 47 0.03 14.16 -1.99
C TYR A 47 -1.38 13.91 -2.47
N GLU A 48 -2.19 14.97 -2.52
CA GLU A 48 -3.57 14.90 -2.96
C GLU A 48 -3.71 15.56 -4.32
N PHE A 49 -4.42 14.89 -5.23
CA PHE A 49 -4.75 15.39 -6.56
C PHE A 49 -6.27 15.41 -6.67
N GLU A 50 -6.82 16.62 -6.83
CA GLU A 50 -8.25 16.88 -6.82
C GLU A 50 -8.96 16.21 -8.01
N GLY A 51 -10.13 15.62 -7.72
CA GLY A 51 -11.01 14.99 -8.68
C GLY A 51 -12.36 14.66 -8.04
N ASP A 52 -13.13 13.76 -8.64
CA ASP A 52 -14.37 13.26 -8.05
C ASP A 52 -14.09 12.57 -6.70
N SER A 53 -14.64 13.14 -5.63
CA SER A 53 -14.44 12.67 -4.25
C SER A 53 -15.46 11.61 -3.81
N GLU A 54 -16.44 11.26 -4.65
CA GLU A 54 -17.27 10.07 -4.41
C GLU A 54 -16.47 8.77 -4.55
N VAL A 55 -15.39 8.79 -5.33
CA VAL A 55 -14.45 7.67 -5.53
C VAL A 55 -13.03 8.16 -5.25
N VAL A 56 -12.44 7.70 -4.15
CA VAL A 56 -11.09 8.11 -3.74
C VAL A 56 -10.11 6.96 -3.94
N PHE A 57 -9.04 7.22 -4.69
CA PHE A 57 -7.92 6.29 -4.82
C PHE A 57 -6.87 6.54 -3.75
N VAL A 58 -6.43 5.48 -3.08
CA VAL A 58 -5.29 5.48 -2.16
C VAL A 58 -4.16 4.71 -2.80
N ILE A 59 -3.04 5.41 -3.07
CA ILE A 59 -1.92 4.87 -3.84
C ILE A 59 -0.63 4.97 -3.02
N PRO A 60 -0.24 3.90 -2.31
CA PRO A 60 1.09 3.81 -1.72
C PRO A 60 2.14 3.78 -2.84
N THR A 61 3.18 4.59 -2.73
CA THR A 61 4.29 4.63 -3.71
C THR A 61 5.62 4.91 -3.01
N SER A 62 6.71 4.51 -3.66
CA SER A 62 8.06 4.91 -3.24
C SER A 62 8.49 6.28 -3.79
N ASP A 63 7.83 6.77 -4.84
CA ASP A 63 8.08 8.07 -5.47
C ASP A 63 6.86 8.54 -6.28
N VAL A 64 6.23 9.62 -5.82
CA VAL A 64 5.04 10.20 -6.47
C VAL A 64 5.33 10.73 -7.87
N ASN A 65 6.59 10.98 -8.23
CA ASN A 65 7.00 11.54 -9.52
C ASN A 65 7.59 10.52 -10.48
N ASN A 66 7.64 9.24 -10.11
CA ASN A 66 8.12 8.19 -11.01
C ASN A 66 7.18 8.00 -12.22
N GLN A 67 7.62 7.23 -13.23
CA GLN A 67 6.84 6.99 -14.45
C GLN A 67 5.48 6.33 -14.20
N PHE A 68 5.40 5.46 -13.18
CA PHE A 68 4.21 4.67 -12.85
C PHE A 68 3.17 5.54 -12.15
N SER A 69 3.56 6.27 -11.11
CA SER A 69 2.77 7.30 -10.43
C SER A 69 2.24 8.35 -11.42
N ASN A 70 3.07 8.80 -12.37
CA ASN A 70 2.63 9.72 -13.41
C ASN A 70 1.63 9.10 -14.40
N TYR A 71 1.77 7.82 -14.72
CA TYR A 71 0.78 7.09 -15.49
C TYR A 71 -0.56 7.02 -14.74
N ILE A 72 -0.56 6.61 -13.46
CA ILE A 72 -1.77 6.55 -12.63
C ILE A 72 -2.46 7.90 -12.55
N LYS A 73 -1.72 8.98 -12.28
CA LYS A 73 -2.25 10.36 -12.27
C LYS A 73 -2.98 10.71 -13.56
N ARG A 74 -2.42 10.35 -14.73
CA ARG A 74 -3.03 10.63 -16.04
C ARG A 74 -4.25 9.76 -16.31
N THR A 75 -4.14 8.48 -15.97
CA THR A 75 -5.15 7.44 -16.22
C THR A 75 -6.41 7.68 -15.37
N PHE A 76 -6.24 8.02 -14.10
CA PHE A 76 -7.33 8.21 -13.14
C PHE A 76 -7.60 9.67 -12.78
N LYS A 77 -7.16 10.63 -13.60
CA LYS A 77 -7.28 12.09 -13.36
C LYS A 77 -8.70 12.62 -13.08
N LYS A 78 -9.74 11.83 -13.38
CA LYS A 78 -11.15 12.19 -13.11
C LYS A 78 -11.51 11.99 -11.63
N TYR A 79 -10.78 11.16 -10.91
CA TYR A 79 -11.06 10.75 -9.53
C TYR A 79 -10.09 11.42 -8.56
N HIS A 80 -10.49 11.57 -7.30
CA HIS A 80 -9.62 12.10 -6.25
C HIS A 80 -8.52 11.08 -5.93
N LEU A 81 -7.26 11.49 -6.02
CA LEU A 81 -6.12 10.61 -5.79
C LEU A 81 -5.35 11.05 -4.55
N ILE A 82 -5.09 10.11 -3.65
CA ILE A 82 -4.25 10.28 -2.46
C ILE A 82 -3.04 9.37 -2.61
N PHE A 83 -1.91 9.96 -2.94
CA PHE A 83 -0.63 9.27 -2.94
C PHE A 83 -0.01 9.33 -1.55
N VAL A 84 0.47 8.17 -1.07
CA VAL A 84 1.22 8.05 0.18
C VAL A 84 2.63 7.63 -0.16
N GLU A 85 3.51 8.62 -0.29
CA GLU A 85 4.92 8.39 -0.62
C GLU A 85 5.68 7.95 0.64
N SER A 86 6.29 6.76 0.57
CA SER A 86 7.13 6.22 1.64
C SER A 86 8.14 5.22 1.10
N ARG A 87 9.35 5.22 1.66
CA ARG A 87 10.47 4.41 1.16
C ARG A 87 11.50 4.13 2.24
N GLY A 88 12.46 3.27 1.90
CA GLY A 88 13.58 2.92 2.75
C GLY A 88 13.28 1.73 3.65
N ARG A 89 14.21 1.45 4.56
CA ARG A 89 14.19 0.24 5.39
C ARG A 89 12.85 0.07 6.11
N TYR A 90 12.39 1.09 6.81
CA TYR A 90 11.16 1.05 7.63
C TYR A 90 9.85 1.24 6.85
N PHE A 91 9.87 1.04 5.53
CA PHE A 91 8.66 1.09 4.72
C PHE A 91 7.67 0.00 5.18
N ASN A 92 6.40 0.39 5.28
CA ASN A 92 5.32 -0.53 5.59
C ASN A 92 4.08 -0.20 4.75
N PHE A 93 3.76 -1.09 3.81
CA PHE A 93 2.63 -0.93 2.90
C PHE A 93 1.31 -0.70 3.64
N SER A 94 0.99 -1.55 4.62
CA SER A 94 -0.27 -1.48 5.36
C SER A 94 -0.41 -0.18 6.16
N LYS A 95 0.68 0.35 6.74
CA LYS A 95 0.64 1.65 7.43
C LYS A 95 0.40 2.79 6.44
N SER A 96 1.03 2.76 5.26
CA SER A 96 0.78 3.73 4.20
C SER A 96 -0.67 3.70 3.71
N VAL A 97 -1.22 2.51 3.47
CA VAL A 97 -2.63 2.33 3.11
C VAL A 97 -3.54 2.89 4.20
N ASN A 98 -3.32 2.52 5.46
CA ASN A 98 -4.14 2.98 6.58
C ASN A 98 -4.14 4.51 6.71
N GLU A 99 -3.00 5.16 6.50
CA GLU A 99 -2.90 6.61 6.52
C GLU A 99 -3.68 7.25 5.36
N GLY A 100 -3.51 6.72 4.15
CA GLY A 100 -4.27 7.17 2.98
C GLY A 100 -5.78 6.99 3.15
N VAL A 101 -6.23 5.85 3.68
CA VAL A 101 -7.64 5.59 3.97
C VAL A 101 -8.19 6.57 5.00
N LYS A 102 -7.45 6.86 6.09
CA LYS A 102 -7.88 7.86 7.09
C LYS A 102 -8.11 9.23 6.46
N ILE A 103 -7.30 9.61 5.47
CA ILE A 103 -7.44 10.88 4.75
C ILE A 103 -8.61 10.80 3.77
N ALA A 104 -8.74 9.71 3.03
CA ALA A 104 -9.87 9.45 2.13
C ALA A 104 -11.21 9.59 2.85
N MET A 105 -11.34 9.07 4.08
CA MET A 105 -12.57 9.14 4.85
C MET A 105 -13.03 10.56 5.19
N LYS A 106 -12.16 11.58 5.13
CA LYS A 106 -12.55 12.99 5.32
C LYS A 106 -13.50 13.48 4.22
N TYR A 107 -13.42 12.88 3.03
CA TYR A 107 -14.26 13.20 1.88
C TYR A 107 -15.61 12.48 1.90
N LYS A 108 -15.84 11.57 2.85
CA LYS A 108 -17.03 10.70 2.92
C LYS A 108 -17.31 10.01 1.58
N PRO A 109 -16.32 9.32 0.99
CA PRO A 109 -16.46 8.71 -0.33
C PRO A 109 -17.47 7.56 -0.29
N LYS A 110 -18.08 7.27 -1.43
CA LYS A 110 -18.85 6.03 -1.63
C LYS A 110 -17.90 4.84 -1.77
N TYR A 111 -16.76 5.03 -2.43
CA TYR A 111 -15.76 4.00 -2.66
C TYR A 111 -14.35 4.50 -2.32
N VAL A 112 -13.59 3.66 -1.62
CA VAL A 112 -12.15 3.83 -1.45
C VAL A 112 -11.46 2.69 -2.19
N ILE A 113 -10.66 3.03 -3.21
CA ILE A 113 -9.95 2.06 -4.03
C ILE A 113 -8.48 2.12 -3.64
N ILE A 114 -7.92 0.99 -3.20
CA ILE A 114 -6.49 0.89 -2.87
C ILE A 114 -5.78 0.25 -4.06
N SER A 115 -4.74 0.91 -4.56
CA SER A 115 -3.96 0.41 -5.71
C SER A 115 -2.48 0.65 -5.51
N ASN A 116 -1.65 -0.28 -5.99
CA ASN A 116 -0.23 0.00 -6.20
C ASN A 116 -0.06 1.02 -7.35
N ASP A 117 1.10 1.67 -7.40
CA ASP A 117 1.42 2.64 -8.45
C ASP A 117 1.79 2.01 -9.79
N ASP A 118 2.16 0.73 -9.82
CA ASP A 118 2.66 -0.01 -10.98
C ASP A 118 1.58 -0.76 -11.80
N ILE A 119 0.29 -0.51 -11.52
CA ILE A 119 -0.80 -1.11 -12.30
C ILE A 119 -0.91 -0.52 -13.71
N LYS A 120 -1.34 -1.35 -14.67
CA LYS A 120 -1.71 -0.93 -16.02
C LYS A 120 -3.15 -1.30 -16.30
N VAL A 121 -3.87 -0.37 -16.92
CA VAL A 121 -5.29 -0.53 -17.24
C VAL A 121 -5.51 -0.14 -18.70
N ASP A 122 -6.10 -1.05 -19.48
CA ASP A 122 -6.37 -0.82 -20.89
C ASP A 122 -7.58 0.10 -21.11
N ASN A 123 -8.65 -0.10 -20.32
CA ASN A 123 -9.86 0.72 -20.38
C ASN A 123 -10.36 1.06 -18.97
N VAL A 124 -10.06 2.30 -18.54
CA VAL A 124 -10.46 2.82 -17.22
C VAL A 124 -11.96 2.88 -17.07
N ASP A 125 -12.69 3.36 -18.09
CA ASP A 125 -14.13 3.54 -17.98
C ASP A 125 -14.82 2.17 -17.84
N SER A 126 -14.33 1.12 -18.52
CA SER A 126 -14.82 -0.25 -18.36
C SER A 126 -14.54 -0.80 -16.96
N LEU A 127 -13.31 -0.66 -16.46
CA LEU A 127 -12.93 -1.10 -15.12
C LEU A 127 -13.80 -0.44 -14.05
N MET A 128 -13.97 0.88 -14.17
CA MET A 128 -14.76 1.64 -13.20
C MET A 128 -16.25 1.31 -13.30
N SER A 129 -16.78 1.05 -14.50
CA SER A 129 -18.16 0.57 -14.63
C SER A 129 -18.37 -0.77 -13.93
N GLU A 130 -17.41 -1.68 -14.00
CA GLU A 130 -17.47 -2.98 -13.30
C GLU A 130 -17.44 -2.76 -11.78
N ILE A 131 -16.41 -2.06 -11.28
CA ILE A 131 -16.24 -1.78 -9.84
C ILE A 131 -17.47 -1.09 -9.24
N LEU A 132 -18.03 -0.09 -9.93
CA LEU A 132 -19.15 0.70 -9.41
C LEU A 132 -20.51 0.02 -9.56
N SER A 133 -20.60 -1.05 -10.36
CA SER A 133 -21.82 -1.84 -10.52
C SER A 133 -22.00 -2.91 -9.45
N GLU A 134 -20.96 -3.17 -8.66
CA GLU A 134 -20.98 -4.21 -7.63
C GLU A 134 -21.84 -3.85 -6.41
N ASP A 135 -22.45 -4.87 -5.80
CA ASP A 135 -23.17 -4.73 -4.53
C ASP A 135 -22.18 -4.52 -3.38
N ASN A 136 -22.16 -3.29 -2.85
CA ASN A 136 -21.27 -2.87 -1.78
C ASN A 136 -21.52 -3.54 -0.41
N ARG A 137 -22.47 -4.48 -0.33
CA ARG A 137 -22.77 -5.27 0.87
C ARG A 137 -21.98 -6.58 0.94
N GLU A 138 -21.31 -6.99 -0.13
CA GLU A 138 -20.50 -8.21 -0.17
C GLU A 138 -19.00 -7.89 -0.30
N VAL A 139 -18.17 -8.52 0.52
CA VAL A 139 -16.70 -8.46 0.37
C VAL A 139 -16.29 -9.37 -0.79
N LYS A 140 -15.80 -8.79 -1.88
CA LYS A 140 -15.28 -9.52 -3.05
C LYS A 140 -13.82 -9.19 -3.30
N ALA A 141 -13.03 -10.22 -3.58
CA ALA A 141 -11.68 -10.07 -4.12
C ALA A 141 -11.74 -10.19 -5.65
N MET A 142 -11.43 -9.10 -6.37
CA MET A 142 -11.33 -9.11 -7.82
C MET A 142 -9.86 -9.21 -8.23
N ILE A 143 -9.51 -10.31 -8.89
CA ILE A 143 -8.19 -10.51 -9.49
C ILE A 143 -8.36 -10.22 -10.99
N ALA A 144 -7.94 -9.04 -11.44
CA ALA A 144 -7.88 -8.73 -12.86
C ALA A 144 -6.67 -9.46 -13.46
N GLY A 145 -6.93 -10.54 -14.20
CA GLY A 145 -5.93 -11.26 -14.98
C GLY A 145 -6.55 -11.81 -16.25
N GLU A 146 -6.02 -11.42 -17.42
CA GLU A 146 -6.40 -12.04 -18.69
C GLU A 146 -6.03 -13.52 -18.68
N GLY A 147 -7.05 -14.37 -18.63
CA GLY A 147 -6.90 -15.81 -18.74
C GLY A 147 -8.19 -16.44 -19.20
N LYS A 148 -8.55 -16.24 -20.47
CA LYS A 148 -9.54 -17.11 -21.11
C LYS A 148 -8.99 -18.53 -21.13
N ILE A 149 -9.43 -19.37 -20.20
CA ILE A 149 -9.29 -20.81 -20.33
C ILE A 149 -10.28 -21.25 -21.41
N LYS A 150 -9.74 -21.56 -22.59
CA LYS A 150 -10.44 -22.40 -23.57
C LYS A 150 -10.34 -23.86 -23.12
#